data_AF-A0A2E0X4M7-F1
#
_entry.id   AF-A0A2E0X4M7-F1
#
_cell.length_a   1.000
_cell.length_b   1.000
_cell.length_c   1.000
_cell.angle_alpha   90.00
_cell.angle_beta   90.00
_cell.angle_gamma   90.00
#
_symmetry.space_group_name_H-M   'P 1'
#
loop_
_entity.id
_entity.type
_entity.pdbx_description
1 polymer ?
#
loop_
_entity_poly.entity_id
_entity_poly.type
_entity_poly.pdbx_seq_one_letter_code
_entity_poly.pdbx_strand_id
1 'polypeptide(L)'
;MLPAVGWLGTERSAAPRGSLGAPCGRPQPPDSCLLLATPPQHATLVRMTTRRYLQVKTRDPAFLWRMVIGILAAGVVVGVAVDWATGDTPLKKWVAADSFLDEDNDQPRDLPDDIQPPPFAPSFKEAEAAAAVDDWRRVLVLSFKSTAESWTHLGPAFLATLTGIAWLLLLLQSAQPRGLTDARLLAPLAGLLLGLVSIPLTDFLILWQEYRWGIVAAHDLIGGLRDNILGVGLREETAKIVCYIPLLPWLVRQRDELAALAAAGAVGLGFAIEENIGYIWSTSGEGTVGRLLMPAPAHMSLTGLAGLALYRGCRWPREWGLMAVAVFGTVVLVHGLYDAFISLPALEDIAIASAILFILLVRQFFVELRPLQRDAQPALSYSGVFLACVCFVTAATFVYLCAVVGWRPAADMLAGAVLTESLMVYMVLRELPERLVTV
;
A
#
# COMPACT_ATOMS: atom_id res chain seq x y z
N MET A 1 -15.26 -12.78 18.45
CA MET A 1 -14.13 -12.48 19.36
C MET A 1 -13.23 -13.70 19.45
N LEU A 2 -12.32 -13.85 18.49
CA LEU A 2 -11.25 -14.83 18.56
C LEU A 2 -10.28 -14.41 19.67
N PRO A 3 -9.76 -15.33 20.49
CA PRO A 3 -8.76 -14.97 21.48
C PRO A 3 -7.59 -14.35 20.73
N ALA A 4 -7.05 -13.24 21.25
CA ALA A 4 -5.75 -12.75 20.86
C ALA A 4 -4.76 -13.89 21.08
N VAL A 5 -4.52 -14.68 20.04
CA VAL A 5 -3.41 -15.61 19.98
C VAL A 5 -2.20 -14.70 20.02
N GLY A 6 -1.71 -14.47 21.24
CA GLY A 6 -0.33 -14.08 21.46
C GLY A 6 0.48 -15.10 20.70
N TRP A 7 0.88 -14.72 19.47
CA TRP A 7 1.83 -15.44 18.67
C TRP A 7 2.98 -15.73 19.60
N LEU A 8 3.12 -17.00 19.95
CA LEU A 8 4.03 -17.48 20.96
C LEU A 8 5.44 -16.98 20.62
N GLY A 9 5.78 -15.86 21.24
CA GLY A 9 7.04 -15.71 21.92
C GLY A 9 7.17 -16.95 22.80
N THR A 10 7.71 -18.01 22.21
CA THR A 10 8.67 -18.79 22.98
C THR A 10 9.67 -17.75 23.42
N GLU A 11 9.57 -17.35 24.69
CA GLU A 11 10.72 -16.87 25.42
C GLU A 11 11.81 -17.91 25.16
N ARG A 12 12.63 -17.69 24.12
CA ARG A 12 13.99 -18.17 24.16
C ARG A 12 14.59 -17.39 25.33
N SER A 13 14.37 -17.95 26.52
CA SER A 13 15.24 -17.81 27.66
C SER A 13 16.64 -17.95 27.08
N ALA A 14 17.27 -16.80 26.83
CA ALA A 14 18.69 -16.73 26.68
C ALA A 14 19.21 -17.23 28.03
N ALA A 15 19.60 -18.50 28.06
CA ALA A 15 20.22 -19.09 29.22
C ALA A 15 21.27 -18.09 29.72
N PRO A 16 21.23 -17.68 31.00
CA PRO A 16 22.20 -16.76 31.53
C PRO A 16 23.56 -17.44 31.36
N ARG A 17 24.46 -16.82 30.58
CA ARG A 17 25.88 -17.15 30.67
C ARG A 17 26.28 -16.81 32.11
N GLY A 18 26.32 -17.82 32.97
CA GLY A 18 26.82 -17.72 34.31
C GLY A 18 28.28 -17.27 34.25
N SER A 19 28.50 -15.97 34.40
CA SER A 19 29.79 -15.42 34.78
C SER A 19 29.94 -15.61 36.28
N LEU A 20 30.46 -16.78 36.66
CA LEU A 20 31.12 -16.95 37.94
C LEU A 20 32.32 -16.00 37.97
N GLY A 21 32.21 -14.90 38.72
CA GLY A 21 33.26 -13.92 38.90
C GLY A 21 33.03 -13.10 40.17
N ALA A 22 33.84 -13.39 41.18
CA ALA A 22 33.78 -12.94 42.57
C ALA A 22 33.84 -11.41 42.78
N PRO A 23 33.43 -10.92 43.98
CA PRO A 23 33.47 -9.51 44.33
C PRO A 23 34.88 -9.09 44.73
N CYS A 24 35.53 -8.25 43.93
CA CYS A 24 36.70 -7.49 44.36
C CYS A 24 36.29 -6.03 44.56
N GLY A 25 36.02 -5.68 45.81
CA GLY A 25 35.88 -4.30 46.24
C GLY A 25 37.14 -3.52 45.92
N ARG A 26 37.00 -2.47 45.13
CA ARG A 26 37.99 -1.40 45.05
C ARG A 26 37.53 -0.23 45.93
N PRO A 27 38.41 0.31 46.78
CA PRO A 27 38.11 1.48 47.59
C PRO A 27 37.88 2.71 46.69
N GLN A 28 36.81 3.46 46.98
CA GLN A 28 36.59 4.78 46.42
C GLN A 28 37.67 5.75 46.92
N PRO A 29 38.36 6.49 46.04
CA PRO A 29 39.23 7.59 46.46
C PRO A 29 38.38 8.82 46.84
N PRO A 30 38.88 9.67 47.74
CA PRO A 30 38.16 10.81 48.29
C PRO A 30 37.94 11.93 47.26
N ASP A 31 36.78 12.57 47.41
CA ASP A 31 36.32 13.75 46.69
C ASP A 31 37.38 14.88 46.68
N SER A 32 38.11 14.97 45.58
CA SER A 32 38.98 16.11 45.30
C SER A 32 38.18 17.14 44.50
N CYS A 33 37.63 18.10 45.22
CA CYS A 33 36.96 19.28 44.70
C CYS A 33 37.97 20.17 43.94
N LEU A 34 38.24 19.85 42.66
CA LEU A 34 39.02 20.69 41.77
C LEU A 34 38.07 21.62 40.98
N LEU A 35 38.00 22.88 41.41
CA LEU A 35 37.49 24.00 40.64
C LEU A 35 38.40 24.22 39.42
N LEU A 36 38.19 23.45 38.36
CA LEU A 36 38.82 23.70 37.06
C LEU A 36 38.04 24.80 36.34
N ALA A 37 38.74 25.92 36.14
CA ALA A 37 38.30 27.03 35.31
C ALA A 37 37.78 26.50 33.96
N THR A 38 36.54 26.87 33.61
CA THR A 38 35.92 26.57 32.32
C THR A 38 36.77 27.19 31.21
N PRO A 39 37.38 26.39 30.32
CA PRO A 39 38.06 26.95 29.15
C PRO A 39 37.03 27.74 28.31
N PRO A 40 37.44 28.84 27.65
CA PRO A 40 36.54 29.61 26.80
C PRO A 40 35.94 28.65 25.76
N GLN A 41 34.61 28.55 25.78
CA GLN A 41 33.83 27.85 24.76
C GLN A 41 34.05 28.55 23.43
N HIS A 42 35.15 28.23 22.74
CA HIS A 42 35.26 28.49 21.33
C HIS A 42 34.10 27.72 20.69
N ALA A 43 33.10 28.46 20.23
CA ALA A 43 31.95 27.94 19.52
C ALA A 43 32.44 27.29 18.23
N THR A 44 32.83 26.02 18.32
CA THR A 44 33.12 25.19 17.16
C THR A 44 31.79 25.04 16.46
N LEU A 45 31.58 25.85 15.43
CA LEU A 45 30.44 25.78 14.52
C LEU A 45 30.56 24.43 13.81
N VAL A 46 30.06 23.37 14.45
CA VAL A 46 30.01 22.02 13.89
C VAL A 46 29.15 22.14 12.64
N ARG A 47 29.77 22.06 11.46
CA ARG A 47 29.06 22.02 10.19
C ARG A 47 28.06 20.87 10.26
N MET A 48 26.78 21.19 10.46
CA MET A 48 25.72 20.20 10.37
C MET A 48 25.74 19.64 8.96
N THR A 49 25.91 18.33 8.82
CA THR A 49 25.76 17.67 7.54
C THR A 49 24.30 17.82 7.09
N THR A 50 24.06 17.95 5.78
CA THR A 50 22.70 18.05 5.20
C THR A 50 21.80 16.92 5.69
N ARG A 51 22.36 15.71 5.87
CA ARG A 51 21.66 14.55 6.44
C ARG A 51 21.15 14.82 7.85
N ARG A 52 21.99 15.34 8.76
CA ARG A 52 21.58 15.66 10.14
C ARG A 52 20.57 16.80 10.18
N TYR A 53 20.72 17.80 9.30
CA TYR A 53 19.75 18.89 9.17
C TYR A 53 18.36 18.36 8.77
N LEU A 54 18.28 17.55 7.71
CA LEU A 54 17.03 16.95 7.26
C LEU A 54 16.42 16.05 8.35
N GLN A 55 17.25 15.23 9.01
CA GLN A 55 16.82 14.35 10.10
C GLN A 55 16.15 15.14 11.24
N VAL A 56 16.71 16.28 11.63
CA VAL A 56 16.12 17.14 12.69
C VAL A 56 14.87 17.83 12.16
N LYS A 57 14.91 18.38 10.94
CA LYS A 57 13.79 19.16 10.39
C LYS A 57 12.55 18.32 10.12
N THR A 58 12.67 17.12 9.58
CA THR A 58 11.49 16.29 9.31
C THR A 58 10.83 15.74 10.60
N ARG A 59 11.45 15.93 11.77
CA ARG A 59 10.84 15.63 13.08
C ARG A 59 10.26 16.87 13.77
N ASP A 60 10.51 18.07 13.24
CA ASP A 60 9.98 19.32 13.77
C ASP A 60 8.53 19.52 13.28
N PRO A 61 7.53 19.54 14.18
CA PRO A 61 6.13 19.73 13.79
C PRO A 61 5.90 21.03 12.99
N ALA A 62 6.62 22.11 13.31
CA ALA A 62 6.46 23.38 12.60
C ALA A 62 6.97 23.28 11.15
N PHE A 63 8.04 22.53 10.92
CA PHE A 63 8.53 22.25 9.57
C PHE A 63 7.53 21.38 8.79
N LEU A 64 6.99 20.33 9.41
CA LEU A 64 6.01 19.44 8.78
C LEU A 64 4.74 20.21 8.37
N TRP A 65 4.21 21.08 9.23
CA TRP A 65 3.06 21.92 8.89
C TRP A 65 3.33 22.84 7.69
N ARG A 66 4.50 23.48 7.64
CA ARG A 66 4.88 24.34 6.50
C ARG A 66 5.00 23.53 5.20
N MET A 67 5.55 22.32 5.27
CA MET A 67 5.66 21.42 4.12
C MET A 67 4.27 21.00 3.62
N VAL A 68 3.39 20.54 4.51
CA VAL A 68 2.02 20.14 4.18
C VAL A 68 1.26 21.28 3.52
N ILE A 69 1.23 22.46 4.16
CA ILE A 69 0.54 23.65 3.63
C ILE A 69 1.14 24.06 2.28
N GLY A 70 2.47 24.05 2.16
CA GLY A 70 3.16 24.43 0.93
C GLY A 70 2.81 23.54 -0.27
N ILE A 71 2.82 22.21 -0.08
CA ILE A 71 2.49 21.25 -1.15
C ILE A 71 1.02 21.39 -1.56
N LEU A 72 0.10 21.44 -0.60
CA LEU A 72 -1.33 21.57 -0.88
C LEU A 72 -1.67 22.90 -1.54
N ALA A 73 -1.12 24.02 -1.06
CA ALA A 73 -1.33 25.33 -1.66
C ALA A 73 -0.80 25.38 -3.11
N ALA A 74 0.36 24.78 -3.37
CA ALA A 74 0.88 24.66 -4.73
C ALA A 74 -0.06 23.85 -5.63
N GLY A 75 -0.58 22.72 -5.13
CA GLY A 75 -1.58 21.91 -5.83
C GLY A 75 -2.85 22.72 -6.18
N VAL A 76 -3.37 23.50 -5.23
CA VAL A 76 -4.55 24.36 -5.45
C VAL A 76 -4.27 25.40 -6.54
N VAL A 77 -3.15 26.12 -6.45
CA VAL A 77 -2.78 27.14 -7.44
C VAL A 77 -2.63 26.53 -8.83
N VAL A 78 -1.93 25.39 -8.94
CA VAL A 78 -1.75 24.69 -10.22
C VAL A 78 -3.08 24.17 -10.76
N GLY A 79 -3.94 23.59 -9.91
CA GLY A 79 -5.24 23.07 -10.32
C GLY A 79 -6.16 24.17 -10.88
N VAL A 80 -6.26 25.30 -10.19
CA VAL A 80 -7.02 26.48 -10.66
C VAL A 80 -6.44 27.01 -11.98
N ALA A 81 -5.11 27.09 -12.08
CA ALA A 81 -4.47 27.52 -13.33
C ALA A 81 -4.74 26.55 -14.49
N VAL A 82 -4.77 25.24 -14.23
CA VAL A 82 -5.14 24.21 -15.22
C VAL A 82 -6.60 24.34 -15.63
N ASP A 83 -7.53 24.55 -14.69
CA ASP A 83 -8.94 24.79 -15.02
C ASP A 83 -9.11 26.00 -15.94
N TRP A 84 -8.44 27.12 -15.63
CA TRP A 84 -8.45 28.33 -16.45
C TRP A 84 -7.82 28.13 -17.83
N ALA A 85 -6.70 27.41 -17.91
CA ALA A 85 -6.01 27.15 -19.17
C ALA A 85 -6.79 26.19 -20.08
N THR A 86 -7.57 25.27 -19.50
CA THR A 86 -8.36 24.28 -20.24
C THR A 86 -9.74 24.78 -20.63
N GLY A 87 -10.24 25.89 -20.10
CA GLY A 87 -11.52 26.51 -20.50
C GLY A 87 -12.70 25.52 -20.60
N ASP A 88 -13.61 25.72 -21.54
CA ASP A 88 -14.69 24.76 -21.90
C ASP A 88 -14.23 23.79 -23.01
N THR A 89 -13.04 23.23 -22.86
CA THR A 89 -12.50 22.31 -23.88
C THR A 89 -13.40 21.07 -24.05
N PRO A 90 -13.41 20.47 -25.25
CA PRO A 90 -14.07 19.19 -25.50
C PRO A 90 -13.66 18.09 -24.51
N LEU A 91 -12.45 18.16 -23.95
CA LEU A 91 -11.99 17.24 -22.91
C LEU A 91 -12.85 17.33 -21.64
N LYS A 92 -13.14 18.54 -21.13
CA LYS A 92 -14.05 18.69 -19.98
C LYS A 92 -15.46 18.20 -20.29
N LYS A 93 -15.94 18.42 -21.52
CA LYS A 93 -17.26 17.94 -21.95
C LYS A 93 -17.32 16.42 -22.04
N TRP A 94 -16.25 15.79 -22.51
CA TRP A 94 -16.13 14.35 -22.63
C TRP A 94 -16.04 13.68 -21.25
N VAL A 95 -15.18 14.20 -20.37
CA VAL A 95 -15.05 13.63 -19.02
C VAL A 95 -16.31 13.89 -18.20
N ALA A 96 -16.94 15.06 -18.33
CA ALA A 96 -18.26 15.28 -17.74
C ALA A 96 -19.25 14.20 -18.20
N ALA A 97 -19.31 13.87 -19.50
CA ALA A 97 -20.21 12.84 -20.00
C ALA A 97 -19.89 11.42 -19.47
N ASP A 98 -18.62 11.10 -19.23
CA ASP A 98 -18.16 9.79 -18.72
C ASP A 98 -18.41 9.65 -17.19
N SER A 99 -18.31 10.75 -16.45
CA SER A 99 -18.45 10.80 -14.98
C SER A 99 -19.88 10.72 -14.43
N PHE A 100 -20.91 10.54 -15.28
CA PHE A 100 -22.34 10.51 -14.90
C PHE A 100 -23.02 9.16 -15.06
N LEU A 101 -22.29 8.05 -14.95
CA LEU A 101 -22.90 6.75 -14.68
C LEU A 101 -23.38 6.75 -13.22
N ASP A 102 -24.70 6.68 -13.00
CA ASP A 102 -25.28 6.52 -11.65
C ASP A 102 -24.81 5.17 -11.09
N GLU A 103 -23.94 5.17 -10.07
CA GLU A 103 -23.51 3.93 -9.38
C GLU A 103 -24.70 3.17 -8.77
N ASP A 104 -25.79 3.87 -8.42
CA ASP A 104 -26.98 3.27 -7.79
C ASP A 104 -27.97 2.62 -8.77
N ASN A 105 -27.76 2.77 -10.06
CA ASN A 105 -28.65 2.22 -11.06
C ASN A 105 -27.77 1.61 -12.15
N ASP A 106 -27.59 0.28 -12.15
CA ASP A 106 -26.97 -0.51 -13.24
C ASP A 106 -27.58 -0.24 -14.64
N GLN A 107 -28.54 0.67 -14.75
CA GLN A 107 -29.00 1.25 -15.99
C GLN A 107 -28.14 2.48 -16.32
N PRO A 108 -27.44 2.48 -17.47
CA PRO A 108 -26.88 3.72 -18.00
C PRO A 108 -28.03 4.74 -18.02
N ARG A 109 -27.83 5.94 -17.44
CA ARG A 109 -28.72 7.06 -17.78
C ARG A 109 -28.80 7.10 -19.30
N ASP A 110 -29.99 7.37 -19.84
CA ASP A 110 -30.23 7.56 -21.28
C ASP A 110 -29.33 8.71 -21.79
N LEU A 111 -28.05 8.42 -21.97
CA LEU A 111 -27.11 9.23 -22.69
C LEU A 111 -27.55 9.13 -24.15
N PRO A 112 -27.49 10.24 -24.90
CA PRO A 112 -27.67 10.21 -26.33
C PRO A 112 -26.84 9.05 -26.95
N ASP A 113 -27.42 8.28 -27.87
CA ASP A 113 -26.79 7.09 -28.47
C ASP A 113 -25.40 7.38 -29.09
N ASP A 114 -25.09 8.65 -29.38
CA ASP A 114 -23.81 9.13 -29.90
C ASP A 114 -22.72 9.31 -28.82
N ILE A 115 -23.05 9.14 -27.54
CA ILE A 115 -22.15 9.32 -26.38
C ILE A 115 -22.21 8.07 -25.50
N GLN A 116 -21.91 6.90 -26.07
CA GLN A 116 -21.57 5.74 -25.24
C GLN A 116 -20.09 5.80 -24.88
N PRO A 117 -19.72 5.74 -23.59
CA PRO A 117 -18.34 5.65 -23.21
C PRO A 117 -17.75 4.34 -23.78
N PRO A 118 -16.52 4.37 -24.31
CA PRO A 118 -15.89 3.16 -24.82
C PRO A 118 -15.88 2.11 -23.70
N PRO A 119 -16.24 0.85 -23.97
CA PRO A 119 -16.25 -0.18 -22.94
C PRO A 119 -14.86 -0.28 -22.32
N PHE A 120 -14.81 -0.27 -20.98
CA PHE A 120 -13.58 -0.50 -20.24
C PHE A 120 -13.00 -1.86 -20.69
N ALA A 121 -11.78 -1.84 -21.20
CA ALA A 121 -11.04 -3.00 -21.73
C ALA A 121 -11.87 -3.91 -22.67
N PRO A 122 -12.04 -3.55 -23.97
CA PRO A 122 -12.72 -4.43 -24.94
C PRO A 122 -12.12 -5.83 -25.00
N SER A 123 -10.82 -5.98 -24.71
CA SER A 123 -10.16 -7.28 -24.62
C SER A 123 -10.65 -8.18 -23.47
N PHE A 124 -11.21 -7.64 -22.38
CA PHE A 124 -11.79 -8.46 -21.31
C PHE A 124 -13.08 -9.15 -21.79
N LYS A 125 -13.95 -8.45 -22.53
CA LYS A 125 -15.13 -9.05 -23.17
C LYS A 125 -14.76 -10.12 -24.20
N GLU A 126 -13.68 -9.89 -24.97
CA GLU A 126 -13.13 -10.94 -25.83
C GLU A 126 -12.63 -12.16 -25.02
N ALA A 127 -12.09 -11.93 -23.82
CA ALA A 127 -11.61 -12.99 -22.94
C ALA A 127 -12.77 -13.81 -22.38
N GLU A 128 -13.88 -13.18 -21.98
CA GLU A 128 -15.13 -13.86 -21.61
C GLU A 128 -15.65 -14.75 -22.75
N ALA A 129 -15.69 -14.22 -23.98
CA ALA A 129 -16.10 -14.98 -25.16
C ALA A 129 -15.20 -16.19 -25.42
N ALA A 130 -13.88 -16.04 -25.21
CA ALA A 130 -12.92 -17.14 -25.33
C ALA A 130 -13.08 -18.18 -24.20
N ALA A 131 -13.35 -17.74 -22.97
CA ALA A 131 -13.61 -18.63 -21.83
C ALA A 131 -14.87 -19.48 -22.06
N ALA A 132 -15.91 -18.90 -22.65
CA ALA A 132 -17.15 -19.61 -22.99
C ALA A 132 -16.98 -20.79 -23.97
N VAL A 133 -15.89 -20.80 -24.76
CA VAL A 133 -15.53 -21.89 -25.68
C VAL A 133 -14.29 -22.66 -25.24
N ASP A 134 -13.91 -22.55 -23.96
CA ASP A 134 -12.76 -23.25 -23.35
C ASP A 134 -11.38 -22.92 -23.96
N ASP A 135 -11.19 -21.75 -24.60
CA ASP A 135 -9.90 -21.30 -25.13
C ASP A 135 -9.06 -20.55 -24.08
N TRP A 136 -8.58 -21.28 -23.08
CA TRP A 136 -7.83 -20.73 -21.94
C TRP A 136 -6.50 -20.07 -22.32
N ARG A 137 -5.88 -20.48 -23.44
CA ARG A 137 -4.67 -19.82 -23.93
C ARG A 137 -4.99 -18.42 -24.43
N ARG A 138 -6.10 -18.27 -25.16
CA ARG A 138 -6.56 -16.97 -25.64
C ARG A 138 -6.99 -16.07 -24.48
N VAL A 139 -7.69 -16.62 -23.48
CA VAL A 139 -8.04 -15.90 -22.25
C VAL A 139 -6.80 -15.28 -21.61
N LEU A 140 -5.74 -16.07 -21.38
CA LEU A 140 -4.50 -15.56 -20.76
C LEU A 140 -3.89 -14.41 -21.57
N VAL A 141 -3.79 -14.55 -22.89
CA VAL A 141 -3.24 -13.48 -23.76
C VAL A 141 -4.09 -12.21 -23.70
N LEU A 142 -5.42 -12.37 -23.67
CA LEU A 142 -6.35 -11.25 -23.61
C LEU A 142 -6.35 -10.57 -22.24
N SER A 143 -6.14 -11.30 -21.15
CA SER A 143 -5.94 -10.69 -19.82
C SER A 143 -4.73 -9.75 -19.83
N PHE A 144 -3.59 -10.16 -20.40
CA PHE A 144 -2.43 -9.25 -20.56
C PHE A 144 -2.73 -8.04 -21.46
N LYS A 145 -3.55 -8.23 -22.51
CA LYS A 145 -3.97 -7.13 -23.39
C LYS A 145 -4.89 -6.16 -22.64
N SER A 146 -5.80 -6.65 -21.81
CA SER A 146 -6.72 -5.86 -20.96
C SER A 146 -5.95 -4.97 -20.00
N THR A 147 -4.99 -5.54 -19.29
CA THR A 147 -4.05 -4.78 -18.46
C THR A 147 -3.35 -3.70 -19.30
N ALA A 148 -2.80 -4.02 -20.47
CA ALA A 148 -2.13 -3.02 -21.30
C ALA A 148 -3.07 -1.90 -21.81
N GLU A 149 -4.34 -2.20 -22.07
CA GLU A 149 -5.39 -1.23 -22.43
C GLU A 149 -5.68 -0.28 -21.26
N SER A 150 -5.67 -0.77 -20.00
CA SER A 150 -5.88 0.06 -18.80
C SER A 150 -4.87 1.23 -18.70
N TRP A 151 -3.61 1.00 -19.07
CA TRP A 151 -2.55 2.00 -19.03
C TRP A 151 -2.72 3.14 -20.04
N THR A 152 -3.64 3.01 -20.99
CA THR A 152 -3.96 4.10 -21.93
C THR A 152 -4.70 5.24 -21.26
N HIS A 153 -5.31 5.00 -20.09
CA HIS A 153 -5.92 6.01 -19.22
C HIS A 153 -4.85 6.75 -18.41
N LEU A 154 -4.10 7.62 -19.08
CA LEU A 154 -2.88 8.25 -18.54
C LEU A 154 -3.09 8.97 -17.19
N GLY A 155 -4.24 9.61 -16.98
CA GLY A 155 -4.58 10.29 -15.73
C GLY A 155 -4.66 9.33 -14.55
N PRO A 156 -5.60 8.36 -14.57
CA PRO A 156 -5.66 7.32 -13.54
C PRO A 156 -4.39 6.50 -13.40
N ALA A 157 -3.73 6.12 -14.51
CA ALA A 157 -2.46 5.39 -14.48
C ALA A 157 -1.36 6.17 -13.76
N PHE A 158 -1.27 7.49 -13.99
CA PHE A 158 -0.34 8.37 -13.28
C PHE A 158 -0.66 8.44 -11.79
N LEU A 159 -1.91 8.68 -11.42
CA LEU A 159 -2.34 8.78 -10.02
C LEU A 159 -2.12 7.46 -9.28
N ALA A 160 -2.50 6.34 -9.87
CA ALA A 160 -2.28 5.00 -9.34
C ALA A 160 -0.79 4.71 -9.12
N THR A 161 0.05 5.00 -10.12
CA THR A 161 1.51 4.87 -10.02
C THR A 161 2.06 5.73 -8.89
N LEU A 162 1.55 6.95 -8.73
CA LEU A 162 1.97 7.85 -7.67
C LEU A 162 1.61 7.30 -6.29
N THR A 163 0.42 6.70 -6.13
CA THR A 163 0.03 6.04 -4.87
C THR A 163 0.96 4.87 -4.52
N GLY A 164 1.36 4.05 -5.50
CA GLY A 164 2.28 2.95 -5.29
C GLY A 164 3.71 3.41 -4.98
N ILE A 165 4.21 4.44 -5.69
CA ILE A 165 5.52 5.04 -5.43
C ILE A 165 5.59 5.60 -4.01
N ALA A 166 4.54 6.25 -3.53
CA ALA A 166 4.49 6.79 -2.17
C ALA A 166 4.78 5.72 -1.11
N TRP A 167 4.16 4.54 -1.22
CA TRP A 167 4.40 3.42 -0.32
C TRP A 167 5.72 2.70 -0.58
N LEU A 168 6.15 2.60 -1.84
CA LEU A 168 7.46 2.05 -2.18
C LEU A 168 8.60 2.85 -1.55
N LEU A 169 8.50 4.18 -1.49
CA LEU A 169 9.49 5.03 -0.81
C LEU A 169 9.57 4.69 0.68
N LEU A 170 8.43 4.52 1.36
CA LEU A 170 8.38 4.13 2.77
C LEU A 170 8.92 2.71 2.99
N LEU A 171 8.62 1.79 2.07
CA LEU A 171 9.09 0.41 2.12
C LEU A 171 10.62 0.33 1.92
N LEU A 172 11.16 1.06 0.95
CA LEU A 172 12.60 1.15 0.69
C LEU A 172 13.34 1.85 1.84
N GLN A 173 12.77 2.92 2.39
CA GLN A 173 13.31 3.56 3.60
C GLN A 173 13.35 2.56 4.76
N SER A 174 12.31 1.74 4.90
CA SER A 174 12.23 0.70 5.93
C SER A 174 13.21 -0.45 5.69
N ALA A 175 13.50 -0.80 4.43
CA ALA A 175 14.44 -1.84 4.05
C ALA A 175 15.91 -1.45 4.29
N GLN A 176 16.21 -0.15 4.37
CA GLN A 176 17.54 0.42 4.63
C GLN A 176 18.63 -0.13 3.67
N PRO A 177 18.48 0.06 2.34
CA PRO A 177 19.48 -0.42 1.38
C PRO A 177 20.82 0.29 1.58
N ARG A 178 21.93 -0.45 1.46
CA ARG A 178 23.30 0.06 1.65
C ARG A 178 23.92 0.63 0.37
N GLY A 179 23.32 0.34 -0.79
CA GLY A 179 23.80 0.76 -2.10
C GLY A 179 22.91 0.22 -3.22
N LEU A 180 23.28 0.53 -4.46
CA LEU A 180 22.47 0.23 -5.65
C LEU A 180 22.37 -1.28 -5.98
N THR A 181 23.30 -2.08 -5.48
CA THR A 181 23.33 -3.54 -5.69
C THR A 181 22.82 -4.33 -4.48
N ASP A 182 22.31 -3.65 -3.45
CA ASP A 182 21.79 -4.31 -2.25
C ASP A 182 20.49 -5.06 -2.59
N ALA A 183 20.34 -6.29 -2.10
CA ALA A 183 19.12 -7.06 -2.26
C ALA A 183 17.90 -6.34 -1.67
N ARG A 184 18.10 -5.51 -0.64
CA ARG A 184 17.07 -4.66 -0.02
C ARG A 184 16.55 -3.54 -0.93
N LEU A 185 17.24 -3.25 -2.03
CA LEU A 185 16.78 -2.35 -3.09
C LEU A 185 16.26 -3.14 -4.29
N LEU A 186 17.08 -4.07 -4.80
CA LEU A 186 16.77 -4.78 -6.04
C LEU A 186 15.55 -5.70 -5.90
N ALA A 187 15.37 -6.36 -4.74
CA ALA A 187 14.26 -7.29 -4.55
C ALA A 187 12.89 -6.59 -4.49
N PRO A 188 12.72 -5.46 -3.75
CA PRO A 188 11.49 -4.68 -3.83
C PRO A 188 11.20 -4.12 -5.22
N LEU A 189 12.20 -3.63 -5.96
CA LEU A 189 12.00 -3.14 -7.32
C LEU A 189 11.54 -4.25 -8.27
N ALA A 190 12.16 -5.44 -8.20
CA ALA A 190 11.72 -6.60 -8.96
C ALA A 190 10.32 -7.06 -8.51
N GLY A 191 10.05 -7.02 -7.20
CA GLY A 191 8.75 -7.34 -6.62
C GLY A 191 7.65 -6.44 -7.17
N LEU A 192 7.86 -5.13 -7.24
CA LEU A 192 6.91 -4.18 -7.82
C LEU A 192 6.52 -4.57 -9.26
N LEU A 193 7.51 -4.88 -10.11
CA LEU A 193 7.26 -5.28 -11.49
C LEU A 193 6.49 -6.61 -11.59
N LEU A 194 6.82 -7.56 -10.72
CA LEU A 194 6.11 -8.84 -10.63
C LEU A 194 4.68 -8.66 -10.08
N GLY A 195 4.45 -7.67 -9.23
CA GLY A 195 3.13 -7.26 -8.77
C GLY A 195 2.24 -6.77 -9.92
N LEU A 196 2.77 -5.92 -10.80
CA LEU A 196 2.04 -5.48 -12.00
C LEU A 196 1.64 -6.67 -12.88
N VAL A 197 2.54 -7.65 -13.05
CA VAL A 197 2.27 -8.88 -13.81
C VAL A 197 1.24 -9.79 -13.13
N SER A 198 0.99 -9.63 -11.83
CA SER A 198 0.03 -10.48 -11.12
C SER A 198 -1.43 -10.15 -11.42
N ILE A 199 -1.78 -8.95 -11.91
CA ILE A 199 -3.15 -8.62 -12.31
C ILE A 199 -3.64 -9.40 -13.54
N PRO A 200 -2.92 -9.47 -14.68
CA PRO A 200 -3.41 -10.28 -15.80
C PRO A 200 -3.52 -11.77 -15.44
N LEU A 201 -2.76 -12.25 -14.44
CA LEU A 201 -2.94 -13.58 -13.88
C LEU A 201 -4.22 -13.66 -13.03
N THR A 202 -4.51 -12.64 -12.22
CA THR A 202 -5.80 -12.51 -11.53
C THR A 202 -6.96 -12.52 -12.52
N ASP A 203 -6.96 -11.68 -13.54
CA ASP A 203 -8.01 -11.60 -14.58
C ASP A 203 -8.26 -12.97 -15.24
N PHE A 204 -7.18 -13.71 -15.53
CA PHE A 204 -7.29 -15.09 -16.02
C PHE A 204 -7.98 -16.00 -14.99
N LEU A 205 -7.63 -15.88 -13.71
CA LEU A 205 -8.23 -16.66 -12.63
C LEU A 205 -9.70 -16.27 -12.36
N ILE A 206 -10.10 -15.02 -12.59
CA ILE A 206 -11.51 -14.59 -12.53
C ILE A 206 -12.34 -15.47 -13.46
N LEU A 207 -12.02 -15.44 -14.75
CA LEU A 207 -12.75 -16.17 -15.77
C LEU A 207 -12.65 -17.68 -15.57
N TRP A 208 -11.50 -18.18 -15.10
CA TRP A 208 -11.37 -19.60 -14.80
C TRP A 208 -12.29 -20.03 -13.64
N GLN A 209 -12.36 -19.27 -12.54
CA GLN A 209 -13.22 -19.59 -11.40
C GLN A 209 -14.70 -19.47 -11.75
N GLU A 210 -15.10 -18.48 -12.52
CA GLU A 210 -16.50 -18.29 -12.94
C GLU A 210 -16.97 -19.48 -13.80
N TYR A 211 -16.23 -19.81 -14.86
CA TYR A 211 -16.64 -20.84 -15.81
C TYR A 211 -16.38 -22.27 -15.35
N ARG A 212 -15.37 -22.52 -14.48
CA ARG A 212 -15.07 -23.88 -13.98
C ARG A 212 -15.65 -24.18 -12.62
N TRP A 213 -15.71 -23.20 -11.72
CA TRP A 213 -16.15 -23.40 -10.35
C TRP A 213 -17.54 -22.82 -10.08
N GLY A 214 -18.09 -21.99 -10.97
CA GLY A 214 -19.38 -21.34 -10.76
C GLY A 214 -19.36 -20.38 -9.57
N ILE A 215 -18.18 -19.84 -9.25
CA ILE A 215 -18.02 -18.74 -8.29
C ILE A 215 -18.28 -17.47 -9.09
N VAL A 216 -19.46 -16.90 -8.91
CA VAL A 216 -19.92 -15.66 -9.54
C VAL A 216 -20.32 -14.68 -8.46
N ALA A 217 -20.26 -13.39 -8.79
CA ALA A 217 -20.73 -12.32 -7.93
C ALA A 217 -22.18 -12.57 -7.47
N ALA A 218 -22.42 -12.37 -6.18
CA ALA A 218 -23.71 -12.60 -5.56
C ALA A 218 -23.97 -11.58 -4.44
N HIS A 219 -25.21 -11.12 -4.37
CA HIS A 219 -25.65 -10.09 -3.41
C HIS A 219 -26.15 -10.70 -2.09
N ASP A 220 -26.49 -11.99 -2.07
CA ASP A 220 -26.87 -12.67 -0.83
C ASP A 220 -25.64 -12.95 0.03
N LEU A 221 -25.81 -13.01 1.36
CA LEU A 221 -24.69 -13.12 2.29
C LEU A 221 -23.80 -14.35 2.03
N ILE A 222 -24.38 -15.52 1.74
CA ILE A 222 -23.61 -16.75 1.61
C ILE A 222 -22.87 -16.77 0.26
N GLY A 223 -23.59 -16.46 -0.82
CA GLY A 223 -23.02 -16.34 -2.16
C GLY A 223 -21.93 -15.27 -2.21
N GLY A 224 -22.21 -14.10 -1.63
CA GLY A 224 -21.30 -12.96 -1.57
C GLY A 224 -20.05 -13.24 -0.74
N LEU A 225 -20.16 -13.89 0.42
CA LEU A 225 -18.99 -14.32 1.19
C LEU A 225 -18.15 -15.36 0.45
N ARG A 226 -18.81 -16.29 -0.25
CA ARG A 226 -18.13 -17.29 -1.08
C ARG A 226 -17.33 -16.61 -2.20
N ASP A 227 -17.94 -15.65 -2.89
CA ASP A 227 -17.30 -14.91 -3.97
C ASP A 227 -16.14 -14.04 -3.47
N ASN A 228 -16.36 -13.22 -2.44
CA ASN A 228 -15.30 -12.36 -1.92
C ASN A 228 -14.12 -13.15 -1.31
N ILE A 229 -14.36 -14.25 -0.59
CA ILE A 229 -13.26 -15.01 0.06
C ILE A 229 -12.60 -16.01 -0.90
N LEU A 230 -13.39 -16.87 -1.55
CA LEU A 230 -12.86 -17.95 -2.42
C LEU A 230 -12.65 -17.50 -3.87
N GLY A 231 -13.38 -16.48 -4.31
CA GLY A 231 -13.12 -15.78 -5.57
C GLY A 231 -11.99 -14.79 -5.37
N VAL A 232 -12.33 -13.56 -4.93
CA VAL A 232 -11.43 -12.39 -4.87
C VAL A 232 -10.19 -12.64 -4.01
N GLY A 233 -10.35 -12.86 -2.70
CA GLY A 233 -9.22 -13.00 -1.77
C GLY A 233 -8.28 -14.15 -2.14
N LEU A 234 -8.82 -15.30 -2.55
CA LEU A 234 -8.00 -16.46 -2.92
C LEU A 234 -7.26 -16.26 -4.24
N ARG A 235 -7.94 -15.82 -5.30
CA ARG A 235 -7.33 -15.71 -6.63
C ARG A 235 -6.21 -14.68 -6.65
N GLU A 236 -6.44 -13.55 -6.01
CA GLU A 236 -5.48 -12.44 -6.05
C GLU A 236 -4.24 -12.71 -5.22
N GLU A 237 -4.40 -13.20 -3.98
CA GLU A 237 -3.24 -13.53 -3.14
C GLU A 237 -2.46 -14.70 -3.72
N THR A 238 -3.13 -15.64 -4.40
CA THR A 238 -2.46 -16.70 -5.15
C THR A 238 -1.63 -16.11 -6.30
N ALA A 239 -2.21 -15.23 -7.12
CA ALA A 239 -1.51 -14.61 -8.24
C ALA A 239 -0.26 -13.82 -7.79
N LYS A 240 -0.39 -13.05 -6.71
CA LYS A 240 0.72 -12.30 -6.09
C LYS A 240 1.82 -13.24 -5.59
N ILE A 241 1.47 -14.30 -4.86
CA ILE A 241 2.46 -15.28 -4.36
C ILE A 241 3.14 -16.04 -5.51
N VAL A 242 2.40 -16.42 -6.55
CA VAL A 242 2.99 -17.04 -7.76
C VAL A 242 4.02 -16.13 -8.39
N CYS A 243 3.73 -14.83 -8.49
CA CYS A 243 4.67 -13.83 -9.01
C CYS A 243 5.84 -13.54 -8.06
N TYR A 244 5.70 -13.77 -6.75
CA TYR A 244 6.79 -13.65 -5.78
C TYR A 244 7.76 -14.85 -5.79
N ILE A 245 7.27 -16.07 -6.07
CA ILE A 245 8.06 -17.32 -6.04
C ILE A 245 9.40 -17.24 -6.82
N PRO A 246 9.49 -16.65 -8.02
CA PRO A 246 10.75 -16.49 -8.74
C PRO A 246 11.87 -15.77 -7.96
N LEU A 247 11.52 -14.89 -7.01
CA LEU A 247 12.49 -14.17 -6.18
C LEU A 247 13.00 -15.01 -4.99
N LEU A 248 12.23 -16.01 -4.54
CA LEU A 248 12.52 -16.80 -3.34
C LEU A 248 13.88 -17.52 -3.38
N PRO A 249 14.28 -18.22 -4.46
CA PRO A 249 15.56 -18.92 -4.48
C PRO A 249 16.74 -17.98 -4.23
N TRP A 250 16.68 -16.74 -4.71
CA TRP A 250 17.73 -15.75 -4.49
C TRP A 250 17.66 -15.20 -3.05
N LEU A 251 16.48 -14.81 -2.58
CA LEU A 251 16.28 -14.28 -1.23
C LEU A 251 16.66 -15.28 -0.12
N VAL A 252 16.29 -16.57 -0.28
CA VAL A 252 16.63 -17.63 0.69
C VAL A 252 18.15 -17.82 0.78
N ARG A 253 18.87 -17.69 -0.34
CA ARG A 253 20.34 -17.71 -0.34
C ARG A 253 20.95 -16.50 0.36
N GLN A 254 20.37 -15.31 0.20
CA GLN A 254 20.82 -14.08 0.88
C GLN A 254 20.56 -14.11 2.39
N ARG A 255 19.63 -14.93 2.86
CA ARG A 255 19.29 -15.09 4.28
C ARG A 255 18.78 -13.80 4.96
N ASP A 256 18.18 -12.90 4.19
CA ASP A 256 17.70 -11.60 4.66
C ASP A 256 16.16 -11.53 4.68
N GLU A 257 15.57 -11.67 5.87
CA GLU A 257 14.12 -11.60 6.06
C GLU A 257 13.54 -10.22 5.72
N LEU A 258 14.30 -9.14 5.97
CA LEU A 258 13.83 -7.79 5.66
C LEU A 258 13.71 -7.60 4.15
N ALA A 259 14.67 -8.12 3.38
CA ALA A 259 14.61 -8.09 1.92
C ALA A 259 13.44 -8.95 1.40
N ALA A 260 13.15 -10.09 2.03
CA ALA A 260 12.02 -10.95 1.66
C ALA A 260 10.66 -10.28 1.95
N LEU A 261 10.49 -9.72 3.14
CA LEU A 261 9.29 -8.96 3.52
C LEU A 261 9.07 -7.76 2.58
N ALA A 262 10.12 -6.99 2.30
CA ALA A 262 10.04 -5.83 1.41
C ALA A 262 9.79 -6.23 -0.06
N ALA A 263 10.38 -7.34 -0.53
CA ALA A 263 10.12 -7.85 -1.88
C ALA A 263 8.66 -8.28 -2.05
N ALA A 264 8.13 -9.07 -1.11
CA ALA A 264 6.75 -9.53 -1.14
C ALA A 264 5.76 -8.37 -0.97
N GLY A 265 6.04 -7.43 -0.05
CA GLY A 265 5.22 -6.22 0.10
C GLY A 265 5.19 -5.37 -1.17
N ALA A 266 6.32 -5.28 -1.89
CA ALA A 266 6.37 -4.59 -3.18
C ALA A 266 5.59 -5.32 -4.28
N VAL A 267 5.49 -6.66 -4.27
CA VAL A 267 4.56 -7.39 -5.14
C VAL A 267 3.12 -6.96 -4.88
N GLY A 268 2.72 -6.87 -3.61
CA GLY A 268 1.41 -6.34 -3.23
C GLY A 268 1.19 -4.89 -3.71
N LEU A 269 2.22 -4.03 -3.64
CA LEU A 269 2.13 -2.66 -4.18
C LEU A 269 2.02 -2.61 -5.70
N GLY A 270 2.74 -3.48 -6.42
CA GLY A 270 2.64 -3.55 -7.88
C GLY A 270 1.23 -3.96 -8.30
N PHE A 271 0.65 -4.96 -7.62
CA PHE A 271 -0.76 -5.33 -7.82
C PHE A 271 -1.69 -4.15 -7.57
N ALA A 272 -1.51 -3.46 -6.44
CA ALA A 272 -2.33 -2.31 -6.06
C ALA A 272 -2.24 -1.16 -7.06
N ILE A 273 -1.08 -0.89 -7.67
CA ILE A 273 -0.96 0.14 -8.72
C ILE A 273 -1.91 -0.18 -9.86
N GLU A 274 -1.84 -1.39 -10.39
CA GLU A 274 -2.63 -1.76 -11.56
C GLU A 274 -4.12 -1.80 -11.26
N GLU A 275 -4.52 -2.39 -10.12
CA GLU A 275 -5.90 -2.37 -9.67
C GLU A 275 -6.41 -0.93 -9.42
N ASN A 276 -5.56 -0.04 -8.88
CA ASN A 276 -5.91 1.36 -8.66
C ASN A 276 -6.24 2.08 -9.97
N ILE A 277 -5.70 1.68 -11.13
CA ILE A 277 -6.02 2.32 -12.42
C ILE A 277 -7.52 2.22 -12.70
N GLY A 278 -8.09 1.01 -12.59
CA GLY A 278 -9.50 0.76 -12.86
C GLY A 278 -10.42 1.52 -11.91
N TYR A 279 -10.14 1.49 -10.61
CA TYR A 279 -10.95 2.19 -9.60
C TYR A 279 -10.83 3.72 -9.67
N ILE A 280 -9.63 4.24 -9.95
CA ILE A 280 -9.45 5.70 -10.12
C ILE A 280 -10.14 6.16 -11.41
N TRP A 281 -10.13 5.34 -12.45
CA TRP A 281 -10.89 5.59 -13.67
C TRP A 281 -12.41 5.62 -13.38
N SER A 282 -12.95 4.58 -12.74
CA SER A 282 -14.41 4.48 -12.48
C SER A 282 -14.94 5.61 -11.59
N THR A 283 -14.13 6.10 -10.66
CA THR A 283 -14.48 7.21 -9.75
C THR A 283 -14.05 8.59 -10.28
N SER A 284 -13.64 8.68 -11.55
CA SER A 284 -13.15 9.93 -12.16
C SER A 284 -12.04 10.63 -11.36
N GLY A 285 -11.24 9.88 -10.60
CA GLY A 285 -10.16 10.39 -9.76
C GLY A 285 -10.49 10.56 -8.27
N GLU A 286 -11.76 10.59 -7.89
CA GLU A 286 -12.19 10.89 -6.51
C GLU A 286 -11.58 9.92 -5.50
N GLY A 287 -11.61 8.63 -5.81
CA GLY A 287 -11.12 7.58 -4.92
C GLY A 287 -9.61 7.56 -4.70
N THR A 288 -8.82 8.40 -5.39
CA THR A 288 -7.34 8.31 -5.36
C THR A 288 -6.74 8.38 -3.97
N VAL A 289 -7.21 9.32 -3.13
CA VAL A 289 -6.66 9.51 -1.77
C VAL A 289 -7.03 8.34 -0.86
N GLY A 290 -8.25 7.83 -0.95
CA GLY A 290 -8.66 6.61 -0.22
C GLY A 290 -7.88 5.38 -0.69
N ARG A 291 -7.64 5.24 -2.00
CA ARG A 291 -6.82 4.17 -2.59
C ARG A 291 -5.38 4.20 -2.07
N LEU A 292 -4.79 5.39 -1.89
CA LEU A 292 -3.48 5.56 -1.23
C LEU A 292 -3.51 5.08 0.23
N LEU A 293 -4.55 5.39 0.99
CA LEU A 293 -4.54 5.23 2.45
C LEU A 293 -5.04 3.88 2.94
N MET A 294 -5.85 3.17 2.15
CA MET A 294 -6.46 1.91 2.54
C MET A 294 -6.02 0.72 1.66
N PRO A 295 -6.48 0.53 0.40
CA PRO A 295 -6.10 -0.63 -0.41
C PRO A 295 -4.59 -0.79 -0.67
N ALA A 296 -3.88 0.27 -1.03
CA ALA A 296 -2.43 0.17 -1.31
C ALA A 296 -1.61 -0.39 -0.13
N PRO A 297 -1.73 0.15 1.10
CA PRO A 297 -1.07 -0.43 2.26
C PRO A 297 -1.65 -1.78 2.68
N ALA A 298 -2.94 -2.06 2.41
CA ALA A 298 -3.53 -3.37 2.67
C ALA A 298 -2.88 -4.46 1.82
N HIS A 299 -2.82 -4.30 0.49
CA HIS A 299 -2.15 -5.25 -0.39
C HIS A 299 -0.67 -5.41 -0.05
N MET A 300 0.05 -4.31 0.21
CA MET A 300 1.44 -4.36 0.67
C MET A 300 1.58 -5.23 1.93
N SER A 301 0.69 -5.04 2.89
CA SER A 301 0.73 -5.73 4.18
C SER A 301 0.38 -7.21 4.07
N LEU A 302 -0.73 -7.53 3.38
CA LEU A 302 -1.21 -8.89 3.13
C LEU A 302 -0.14 -9.74 2.43
N THR A 303 0.32 -9.27 1.28
CA THR A 303 1.32 -9.99 0.48
C THR A 303 2.68 -10.01 1.17
N GLY A 304 3.06 -8.94 1.86
CA GLY A 304 4.27 -8.89 2.68
C GLY A 304 4.30 -9.97 3.76
N LEU A 305 3.22 -10.09 4.53
CA LEU A 305 3.08 -11.10 5.60
C LEU A 305 3.07 -12.53 5.03
N ALA A 306 2.28 -12.78 3.98
CA ALA A 306 2.24 -14.09 3.32
C ALA A 306 3.60 -14.47 2.72
N GLY A 307 4.27 -13.54 2.03
CA GLY A 307 5.57 -13.78 1.41
C GLY A 307 6.71 -13.95 2.42
N LEU A 308 6.68 -13.26 3.55
CA LEU A 308 7.62 -13.49 4.65
C LEU A 308 7.41 -14.89 5.27
N ALA A 309 6.16 -15.28 5.52
CA ALA A 309 5.85 -16.61 6.04
C ALA A 309 6.30 -17.72 5.07
N LEU A 310 6.04 -17.54 3.77
CA LEU A 310 6.52 -18.45 2.71
C LEU A 310 8.05 -18.52 2.67
N TYR A 311 8.74 -17.38 2.74
CA TYR A 311 10.20 -17.33 2.84
C TYR A 311 10.72 -18.14 4.03
N ARG A 312 10.14 -17.94 5.22
CA ARG A 312 10.50 -18.68 6.44
C ARG A 312 10.20 -20.17 6.28
N GLY A 313 9.08 -20.53 5.64
CA GLY A 313 8.72 -21.91 5.29
C GLY A 313 9.73 -22.59 4.36
N CYS A 314 10.25 -21.88 3.35
CA CYS A 314 11.32 -22.40 2.49
C CYS A 314 12.64 -22.58 3.24
N ARG A 315 12.95 -21.71 4.20
CA ARG A 315 14.21 -21.73 4.96
C ARG A 315 14.20 -22.74 6.11
N TRP A 316 13.06 -22.90 6.78
CA TRP A 316 12.86 -23.76 7.94
C TRP A 316 11.55 -24.56 7.83
N PRO A 317 11.46 -25.50 6.87
CA PRO A 317 10.19 -26.14 6.50
C PRO A 317 9.52 -26.92 7.64
N ARG A 318 10.30 -27.47 8.57
CA ARG A 318 9.76 -28.20 9.74
C ARG A 318 9.05 -27.29 10.74
N GLU A 319 9.50 -26.04 10.86
CA GLU A 319 9.01 -25.08 11.85
C GLU A 319 7.95 -24.16 11.25
N TRP A 320 8.18 -23.75 10.00
CA TRP A 320 7.39 -22.71 9.33
C TRP A 320 6.56 -23.20 8.15
N GLY A 321 6.70 -24.46 7.69
CA GLY A 321 5.96 -24.97 6.53
C GLY A 321 4.45 -24.89 6.72
N LEU A 322 3.93 -25.49 7.80
CA LEU A 322 2.50 -25.41 8.14
C LEU A 322 2.07 -23.97 8.47
N MET A 323 2.94 -23.20 9.13
CA MET A 323 2.66 -21.81 9.47
C MET A 323 2.50 -20.93 8.22
N ALA A 324 3.31 -21.16 7.18
CA ALA A 324 3.18 -20.44 5.91
C ALA A 324 1.81 -20.68 5.26
N VAL A 325 1.32 -21.92 5.28
CA VAL A 325 -0.01 -22.26 4.77
C VAL A 325 -1.10 -21.59 5.61
N ALA A 326 -0.98 -21.61 6.95
CA ALA A 326 -1.94 -20.98 7.84
C ALA A 326 -1.99 -19.44 7.68
N VAL A 327 -0.83 -18.79 7.53
CA VAL A 327 -0.74 -17.36 7.26
C VAL A 327 -1.37 -17.04 5.90
N PHE A 328 -1.05 -17.80 4.85
CA PHE A 328 -1.66 -17.61 3.53
C PHE A 328 -3.19 -17.72 3.59
N GLY A 329 -3.74 -18.77 4.22
CA GLY A 329 -5.18 -18.92 4.40
C GLY A 329 -5.82 -17.78 5.21
N THR A 330 -5.11 -17.24 6.21
CA THR A 330 -5.57 -16.08 6.99
C THR A 330 -5.59 -14.81 6.14
N VAL A 331 -4.56 -14.59 5.33
CA VAL A 331 -4.46 -13.43 4.42
C VAL A 331 -5.59 -13.47 3.39
N VAL A 332 -5.86 -14.64 2.78
CA VAL A 332 -7.01 -14.85 1.87
C VAL A 332 -8.34 -14.52 2.55
N LEU A 333 -8.55 -15.01 3.77
CA LEU A 333 -9.77 -14.74 4.53
C LEU A 333 -9.93 -13.25 4.88
N VAL A 334 -8.87 -12.60 5.36
CA VAL A 334 -8.92 -11.19 5.75
C VAL A 334 -9.14 -10.29 4.54
N HIS A 335 -8.51 -10.61 3.41
CA HIS A 335 -8.73 -9.89 2.15
C HIS A 335 -10.19 -10.01 1.71
N GLY A 336 -10.70 -11.23 1.54
CA GLY A 336 -12.09 -11.41 1.11
C GLY A 336 -13.11 -10.85 2.11
N LEU A 337 -12.83 -10.87 3.41
CA LEU A 337 -13.70 -10.22 4.38
C LEU A 337 -13.69 -8.70 4.24
N TYR A 338 -12.52 -8.09 3.94
CA TYR A 338 -12.44 -6.65 3.68
C TYR A 338 -13.34 -6.26 2.49
N ASP A 339 -13.26 -6.98 1.38
CA ASP A 339 -14.09 -6.72 0.20
C ASP A 339 -15.58 -6.98 0.47
N ALA A 340 -15.90 -8.04 1.23
CA ALA A 340 -17.26 -8.35 1.62
C ALA A 340 -17.90 -7.25 2.47
N PHE A 341 -17.15 -6.64 3.40
CA PHE A 341 -17.66 -5.52 4.22
C PHE A 341 -17.94 -4.25 3.42
N ILE A 342 -17.33 -4.12 2.24
CA ILE A 342 -17.51 -2.97 1.35
C ILE A 342 -18.62 -3.23 0.33
N SER A 343 -18.72 -4.47 -0.17
CA SER A 343 -19.58 -4.81 -1.32
C SER A 343 -20.92 -5.45 -0.97
N LEU A 344 -21.08 -6.07 0.20
CA LEU A 344 -22.30 -6.80 0.53
C LEU A 344 -23.31 -5.94 1.32
N PRO A 345 -24.53 -5.73 0.81
CA PRO A 345 -25.57 -4.97 1.53
C PRO A 345 -25.87 -5.53 2.93
N ALA A 346 -25.79 -6.86 3.09
CA ALA A 346 -26.02 -7.53 4.38
C ALA A 346 -24.98 -7.18 5.47
N LEU A 347 -23.85 -6.55 5.11
CA LEU A 347 -22.77 -6.20 6.02
C LEU A 347 -22.58 -4.66 6.15
N GLU A 348 -23.42 -3.86 5.50
CA GLU A 348 -23.31 -2.39 5.46
C GLU A 348 -23.33 -1.78 6.88
N ASP A 349 -24.23 -2.25 7.75
CA ASP A 349 -24.36 -1.80 9.15
C ASP A 349 -23.07 -2.00 9.98
N ILE A 350 -22.18 -2.87 9.51
CA ILE A 350 -20.90 -3.18 10.15
C ILE A 350 -19.70 -2.85 9.26
N ALA A 351 -19.85 -1.94 8.28
CA ALA A 351 -18.77 -1.49 7.40
C ALA A 351 -17.55 -0.96 8.16
N ILE A 352 -17.71 -0.43 9.39
CA ILE A 352 -16.60 -0.05 10.27
C ILE A 352 -15.64 -1.21 10.59
N ALA A 353 -16.10 -2.46 10.48
CA ALA A 353 -15.27 -3.65 10.64
C ALA A 353 -14.17 -3.73 9.57
N SER A 354 -14.41 -3.23 8.36
CA SER A 354 -13.37 -3.14 7.30
C SER A 354 -12.19 -2.27 7.74
N ALA A 355 -12.47 -1.08 8.30
CA ALA A 355 -11.46 -0.17 8.81
C ALA A 355 -10.68 -0.78 10.00
N ILE A 356 -11.37 -1.51 10.88
CA ILE A 356 -10.72 -2.22 12.00
C ILE A 356 -9.80 -3.32 11.48
N LEU A 357 -10.27 -4.15 10.54
CA LEU A 357 -9.45 -5.20 9.91
C LEU A 357 -8.22 -4.61 9.24
N PHE A 358 -8.41 -3.52 8.49
CA PHE A 358 -7.33 -2.77 7.85
C PHE A 358 -6.28 -2.29 8.87
N ILE A 359 -6.71 -1.63 9.96
CA ILE A 359 -5.79 -1.14 11.00
C ILE A 359 -5.01 -2.31 11.63
N LEU A 360 -5.69 -3.42 11.94
CA LEU A 360 -5.04 -4.59 12.54
C LEU A 360 -4.02 -5.22 11.59
N LEU A 361 -4.34 -5.30 10.30
CA LEU A 361 -3.47 -5.82 9.26
C LEU A 361 -2.20 -4.97 9.10
N VAL A 362 -2.34 -3.65 8.92
CA VAL A 362 -1.21 -2.73 8.77
C VAL A 362 -0.35 -2.74 10.03
N ARG A 363 -0.98 -2.75 11.21
CA ARG A 363 -0.28 -2.90 12.49
C ARG A 363 0.53 -4.21 12.53
N GLN A 364 -0.06 -5.33 12.13
CA GLN A 364 0.63 -6.63 12.14
C GLN A 364 1.84 -6.62 11.19
N PHE A 365 1.74 -5.98 10.02
CA PHE A 365 2.88 -5.79 9.12
C PHE A 365 4.01 -5.00 9.80
N PHE A 366 3.70 -3.88 10.46
CA PHE A 366 4.71 -3.10 11.16
C PHE A 366 5.30 -3.84 12.39
N VAL A 367 4.53 -4.70 13.05
CA VAL A 367 5.02 -5.56 14.13
C VAL A 367 6.09 -6.53 13.61
N GLU A 368 5.88 -7.17 12.46
CA GLU A 368 6.90 -8.03 11.83
C GLU A 368 8.09 -7.23 11.27
N LEU A 369 7.84 -6.03 10.73
CA LEU A 369 8.89 -5.20 10.14
C LEU A 369 9.90 -4.68 11.17
N ARG A 370 9.44 -4.15 12.31
CA ARG A 370 10.27 -3.49 13.33
C ARG A 370 11.48 -4.32 13.79
N PRO A 371 11.36 -5.59 14.23
CA PRO A 371 12.52 -6.38 14.67
C PRO A 371 13.50 -6.74 13.53
N LEU A 372 13.07 -6.64 12.27
CA LEU A 372 13.91 -6.89 11.10
C LEU A 372 14.74 -5.66 10.69
N GLN A 373 14.35 -4.47 11.13
CA GLN A 373 15.08 -3.24 10.91
C GLN A 373 16.34 -3.19 11.78
N ARG A 374 17.39 -2.53 11.27
CA ARG A 374 18.59 -2.26 12.07
C ARG A 374 18.38 -0.97 12.85
N ASP A 375 19.13 -0.79 13.94
CA ASP A 375 19.17 0.44 14.78
C ASP A 375 19.67 1.71 14.04
N ALA A 376 19.77 1.67 12.71
CA ALA A 376 20.11 2.82 11.90
C ALA A 376 18.94 3.81 11.86
N GLN A 377 19.16 4.99 12.43
CA GLN A 377 18.25 6.11 12.32
C GLN A 377 18.14 6.54 10.83
N PRO A 378 16.93 6.61 10.25
CA PRO A 378 16.74 7.02 8.87
C PRO A 378 17.11 8.50 8.69
N ALA A 379 17.55 8.86 7.48
CA ALA A 379 17.95 10.23 7.14
C ALA A 379 16.77 11.21 7.17
N LEU A 380 15.60 10.74 6.76
CA LEU A 380 14.32 11.44 6.86
C LEU A 380 13.47 10.71 7.90
N SER A 381 12.53 11.41 8.52
CA SER A 381 11.55 10.76 9.39
C SER A 381 10.52 9.99 8.55
N TYR A 382 10.02 8.87 9.07
CA TYR A 382 8.96 8.12 8.38
C TYR A 382 7.70 8.96 8.24
N SER A 383 7.31 9.65 9.31
CA SER A 383 6.15 10.54 9.30
C SER A 383 6.30 11.69 8.31
N GLY A 384 7.51 12.25 8.17
CA GLY A 384 7.76 13.33 7.22
C GLY A 384 7.63 12.86 5.77
N VAL A 385 8.18 11.68 5.45
CA VAL A 385 8.02 11.08 4.11
C VAL A 385 6.56 10.73 3.84
N PHE A 386 5.87 10.10 4.80
CA PHE A 386 4.45 9.75 4.66
C PHE A 386 3.57 10.98 4.42
N LEU A 387 3.72 12.03 5.24
CA LEU A 387 2.96 13.27 5.07
C LEU A 387 3.25 13.95 3.72
N ALA A 388 4.52 13.97 3.29
CA ALA A 388 4.88 14.50 1.98
C ALA A 388 4.20 13.72 0.85
N CYS A 389 4.21 12.38 0.93
CA CYS A 389 3.54 11.50 -0.03
C CYS A 389 2.03 11.74 -0.09
N VAL A 390 1.35 11.76 1.06
CA VAL A 390 -0.10 12.03 1.14
C VAL A 390 -0.43 13.38 0.53
N CYS A 391 0.27 14.44 0.92
CA CYS A 391 0.01 15.78 0.39
C CYS A 391 0.27 15.87 -1.11
N PHE A 392 1.32 15.19 -1.61
CA PHE A 392 1.67 15.22 -3.02
C PHE A 392 0.63 14.46 -3.86
N VAL A 393 0.16 13.30 -3.40
CA VAL A 393 -0.95 12.57 -4.05
C VAL A 393 -2.22 13.42 -4.03
N THR A 394 -2.63 13.97 -2.87
CA THR A 394 -3.82 14.83 -2.78
C THR A 394 -3.73 16.04 -3.71
N ALA A 395 -2.57 16.70 -3.78
CA ALA A 395 -2.34 17.81 -4.70
C ALA A 395 -2.46 17.38 -6.16
N ALA A 396 -1.85 16.25 -6.55
CA ALA A 396 -1.94 15.70 -7.89
C ALA A 396 -3.39 15.31 -8.26
N THR A 397 -4.13 14.71 -7.33
CA THR A 397 -5.55 14.40 -7.50
C THR A 397 -6.38 15.67 -7.70
N PHE A 398 -6.14 16.73 -6.91
CA PHE A 398 -6.84 18.01 -7.10
C PHE A 398 -6.56 18.62 -8.48
N VAL A 399 -5.30 18.61 -8.92
CA VAL A 399 -4.93 19.10 -10.25
C VAL A 399 -5.62 18.29 -11.36
N TYR A 400 -5.65 16.96 -11.23
CA TYR A 400 -6.36 16.09 -12.15
C TYR A 400 -7.85 16.38 -12.18
N LEU A 401 -8.52 16.45 -11.03
CA LEU A 401 -9.94 16.77 -10.93
C LEU A 401 -10.26 18.16 -11.48
N CYS A 402 -9.39 19.16 -11.28
CA CYS A 402 -9.56 20.48 -11.91
C CYS A 402 -9.53 20.43 -13.43
N ALA A 403 -8.68 19.56 -14.01
CA ALA A 403 -8.62 19.37 -15.45
C ALA A 403 -9.88 18.68 -16.00
N VAL A 404 -10.52 17.85 -15.16
CA VAL A 404 -11.61 16.94 -15.49
C VAL A 404 -12.99 17.61 -15.30
N VAL A 405 -13.28 18.09 -14.08
CA VAL A 405 -14.60 18.66 -13.69
C VAL A 405 -14.53 20.15 -13.34
N GLY A 406 -13.35 20.75 -13.34
CA GLY A 406 -13.13 22.13 -12.93
C GLY A 406 -12.91 22.29 -11.41
N TRP A 407 -12.38 23.44 -11.00
CA TRP A 407 -11.82 23.58 -9.64
C TRP A 407 -12.86 23.58 -8.51
N ARG A 408 -14.09 24.06 -8.77
CA ARG A 408 -15.14 24.09 -7.73
C ARG A 408 -15.66 22.70 -7.41
N PRO A 409 -16.14 21.90 -8.39
CA PRO A 409 -16.54 20.53 -8.10
C PRO A 409 -15.37 19.70 -7.56
N ALA A 410 -14.15 19.90 -8.09
CA ALA A 410 -12.96 19.23 -7.57
C ALA A 410 -12.71 19.51 -6.08
N ALA A 411 -12.93 20.75 -5.64
CA ALA A 411 -12.78 21.12 -4.23
C ALA A 411 -13.86 20.47 -3.36
N ASP A 412 -15.11 20.44 -3.82
CA ASP A 412 -16.23 19.83 -3.11
C ASP A 412 -16.03 18.31 -2.96
N MET A 413 -15.65 17.63 -4.05
CA MET A 413 -15.35 16.18 -4.05
C MET A 413 -14.20 15.85 -3.09
N LEU A 414 -13.09 16.60 -3.15
CA LEU A 414 -11.94 16.33 -2.27
C LEU A 414 -12.16 16.74 -0.82
N ALA A 415 -13.04 17.70 -0.51
CA ALA A 415 -13.29 18.11 0.86
C ALA A 415 -13.85 16.94 1.70
N GLY A 416 -14.80 16.17 1.13
CA GLY A 416 -15.35 14.98 1.76
C GLY A 416 -14.28 13.91 1.98
N ALA A 417 -13.53 13.57 0.93
CA ALA A 417 -12.45 12.59 1.00
C ALA A 417 -11.39 12.98 2.04
N VAL A 418 -10.89 14.22 2.02
CA VAL A 418 -9.86 14.70 2.95
C VAL A 418 -10.31 14.61 4.41
N LEU A 419 -11.58 14.91 4.69
CA LEU A 419 -12.12 14.80 6.05
C LEU A 419 -12.12 13.35 6.53
N THR A 420 -12.67 12.43 5.74
CA THR A 420 -12.74 11.00 6.07
C THR A 420 -11.34 10.39 6.20
N GLU A 421 -10.46 10.73 5.29
CA GLU A 421 -9.11 10.18 5.21
C GLU A 421 -8.13 10.76 6.25
N SER A 422 -8.44 11.91 6.85
CA SER A 422 -7.63 12.49 7.94
C SER A 422 -7.49 11.54 9.14
N LEU A 423 -8.54 10.74 9.41
CA LEU A 423 -8.51 9.71 10.43
C LEU A 423 -7.52 8.59 10.06
N MET A 424 -7.51 8.14 8.79
CA MET A 424 -6.57 7.13 8.31
C MET A 424 -5.13 7.64 8.36
N VAL A 425 -4.89 8.90 7.98
CA VAL A 425 -3.57 9.55 8.12
C VAL A 425 -3.11 9.52 9.58
N TYR A 426 -3.98 9.89 10.53
CA TYR A 426 -3.66 9.83 11.95
C TYR A 426 -3.34 8.41 12.42
N MET A 427 -4.11 7.41 11.99
CA MET A 427 -3.88 6.02 12.38
C MET A 427 -2.57 5.47 11.84
N VAL A 428 -2.23 5.76 10.57
CA VAL A 428 -0.93 5.36 9.99
C VAL A 428 0.22 6.05 10.74
N LEU A 429 0.13 7.35 11.00
CA LEU A 429 1.15 8.10 11.74
C LEU A 429 1.41 7.52 13.13
N ARG A 430 0.40 6.95 13.77
CA ARG A 430 0.52 6.29 15.08
C ARG A 430 1.30 4.97 15.00
N GLU A 431 1.14 4.21 13.92
CA GLU A 431 1.76 2.89 13.76
C GLU A 431 3.16 2.94 13.13
N LEU A 432 3.54 4.05 12.50
CA LEU A 432 4.90 4.24 11.98
C LEU A 432 5.95 4.08 13.10
N PRO A 433 7.16 3.57 12.78
CA PRO A 433 8.22 3.32 13.78
C PRO A 433 8.62 4.56 14.59
N GLU A 434 8.48 5.75 14.02
CA GLU A 434 8.74 7.02 14.67
C GLU A 434 7.43 7.63 15.14
N ARG A 435 7.16 7.53 16.44
CA ARG A 435 5.94 8.09 17.03
C ARG A 435 6.07 9.61 17.13
N LEU A 436 5.45 10.34 16.21
CA LEU A 436 5.19 11.77 16.38
C LEU A 436 4.05 12.02 17.39
N VAL A 437 3.13 11.07 17.52
CA VAL A 437 1.99 11.14 18.42
C VAL A 437 2.32 10.34 19.68
N THR A 438 2.57 11.02 20.79
CA THR A 438 2.68 10.43 22.13
C THR A 438 1.31 10.50 22.80
N VAL A 439 0.79 9.36 23.26
CA VAL A 439 -0.45 9.26 24.05
C VAL A 439 -0.10 9.22 25.53
#